data_AF-A0A1T1B777-F1
#
_entry.id   AF-A0A1T1B777-F1
#
_cell.length_a   1.000
_cell.length_b   1.000
_cell.length_c   1.000
_cell.angle_alpha   90.00
_cell.angle_beta   90.00
_cell.angle_gamma   90.00
#
_symmetry.space_group_name_H-M   'P 1'
#
loop_
_entity.id
_entity.type
_entity.pdbx_description
1 polymer ?
#
loop_
_entity_poly.entity_id
_entity_poly.type
_entity_poly.pdbx_seq_one_letter_code
_entity_poly.pdbx_strand_id
1 'polypeptide(L)'
;MPHQIAYTDASLAVQDVYALAAVVNGVTITTTARAHTTQQAELQAARLAVQHADPGLLHLYVDCLATAHVLTGLARSKSPLTEPAQELLQLAAERGVALHVQWIPRGENAAHHPAHHTAGHMRTHRRARRVHLPPLPPATPGVIVRLRHHPDGTSARGGGLRAVAHGPLAALRILIDLAGRAPPGVRVRVRGVPPYAAHLWTHPEHAPDDLLASLSAARCALALRGSRLHLMTP
;
A
#
# COMPACT_ATOMS: atom_id res chain seq x y z
N MET A 1 -24.61 -32.77 14.51
CA MET A 1 -23.46 -31.83 14.41
C MET A 1 -24.02 -30.43 14.26
N PRO A 2 -23.52 -29.42 14.99
CA PRO A 2 -23.97 -28.05 14.80
C PRO A 2 -23.63 -27.61 13.37
N HIS A 3 -24.65 -27.18 12.64
CA HIS A 3 -24.51 -26.60 11.32
C HIS A 3 -24.12 -25.13 11.50
N GLN A 4 -22.96 -24.75 10.96
CA GLN A 4 -22.42 -23.41 11.10
C GLN A 4 -22.37 -22.72 9.75
N ILE A 5 -22.61 -21.42 9.75
CA ILE A 5 -22.55 -20.59 8.55
C ILE A 5 -21.42 -19.57 8.73
N ALA A 6 -20.55 -19.48 7.73
CA ALA A 6 -19.52 -18.45 7.67
C ALA A 6 -19.58 -17.67 6.36
N TYR A 7 -19.37 -16.37 6.44
CA TYR A 7 -19.11 -15.48 5.30
C TYR A 7 -17.70 -14.92 5.42
N THR A 8 -16.96 -14.78 4.32
CA THR A 8 -15.61 -14.20 4.36
C THR A 8 -15.38 -13.22 3.22
N ASP A 9 -14.63 -12.15 3.50
CA ASP A 9 -14.18 -11.15 2.51
C ASP A 9 -12.82 -10.62 2.94
N ALA A 10 -12.05 -10.14 1.96
CA ALA A 10 -10.82 -9.41 2.21
C ALA A 10 -10.82 -8.07 1.47
N SER A 11 -10.40 -7.01 2.17
CA SER A 11 -10.34 -5.67 1.62
C SER A 11 -8.96 -5.08 1.78
N LEU A 12 -8.36 -4.64 0.66
CA LEU A 12 -7.06 -3.99 0.66
C LEU A 12 -7.10 -2.73 1.55
N ALA A 13 -6.28 -2.69 2.59
CA ALA A 13 -6.17 -1.53 3.47
C ALA A 13 -5.08 -0.59 2.95
N VAL A 14 -3.82 -1.04 2.98
CA VAL A 14 -2.64 -0.23 2.65
C VAL A 14 -1.52 -1.10 2.09
N GLN A 15 -1.04 -0.80 0.88
CA GLN A 15 0.06 -1.52 0.22
C GLN A 15 -0.24 -3.03 0.06
N ASP A 16 0.41 -3.88 0.85
CA ASP A 16 0.25 -5.34 0.89
C ASP A 16 -0.53 -5.80 2.13
N VAL A 17 -1.09 -4.87 2.91
CA VAL A 17 -1.88 -5.16 4.10
C VAL A 17 -3.37 -5.13 3.77
N TYR A 18 -4.06 -6.21 4.10
CA TYR A 18 -5.49 -6.42 3.91
C TYR A 18 -6.19 -6.50 5.27
N ALA A 19 -7.40 -5.96 5.34
CA ALA A 19 -8.34 -6.28 6.38
C ALA A 19 -9.09 -7.55 5.97
N LEU A 20 -9.04 -8.57 6.82
CA LEU A 20 -9.77 -9.82 6.65
C LEU A 20 -11.01 -9.77 7.53
N ALA A 21 -12.14 -10.25 7.02
CA ALA A 21 -13.34 -10.45 7.81
C ALA A 21 -13.87 -11.87 7.66
N ALA A 22 -14.33 -12.43 8.76
CA ALA A 22 -15.13 -13.64 8.82
C ALA A 22 -16.37 -13.35 9.68
N VAL A 23 -17.56 -13.69 9.19
CA VAL A 23 -18.81 -13.64 9.98
C VAL A 23 -19.24 -15.08 10.22
N VAL A 24 -18.97 -15.62 11.40
CA VAL A 24 -19.24 -17.02 11.77
C VAL A 24 -20.43 -17.05 12.72
N ASN A 25 -21.53 -17.68 12.32
CA ASN A 25 -22.80 -17.73 13.08
C ASN A 25 -23.28 -16.33 13.54
N GLY A 26 -23.10 -15.32 12.68
CA GLY A 26 -23.44 -13.92 12.98
C GLY A 26 -22.41 -13.15 13.81
N VAL A 27 -21.38 -13.82 14.35
CA VAL A 27 -20.27 -13.16 15.05
C VAL A 27 -19.25 -12.67 14.04
N THR A 28 -19.00 -11.36 14.04
CA THR A 28 -18.00 -10.74 13.16
C THR A 28 -16.62 -10.78 13.79
N ILE A 29 -15.67 -11.41 13.09
CA ILE A 29 -14.24 -11.41 13.39
C ILE A 29 -13.52 -10.63 12.30
N THR A 30 -12.68 -9.68 12.70
CA THR A 30 -11.82 -8.93 11.78
C THR A 30 -10.38 -8.97 12.24
N THR A 31 -9.44 -9.16 11.30
CA THR A 31 -8.01 -9.07 11.57
C THR A 31 -7.29 -8.45 10.38
N THR A 32 -5.97 -8.33 10.47
CA THR A 32 -5.13 -7.81 9.39
C THR A 32 -4.11 -8.86 8.99
N ALA A 33 -3.89 -9.01 7.69
CA ALA A 33 -2.86 -9.89 7.16
C ALA A 33 -2.09 -9.22 6.03
N ARG A 34 -0.87 -9.70 5.79
CA ARG A 34 -0.13 -9.38 4.58
C ARG A 34 -0.43 -10.41 3.50
N ALA A 35 -0.64 -9.93 2.29
CA ALA A 35 -0.85 -10.75 1.11
C ALA A 35 -0.30 -10.02 -0.13
N HIS A 36 0.25 -10.79 -1.07
CA HIS A 36 0.76 -10.23 -2.32
C HIS A 36 -0.36 -9.97 -3.34
N THR A 37 -1.49 -10.67 -3.19
CA THR A 37 -2.66 -10.56 -4.05
C THR A 37 -3.94 -10.53 -3.22
N THR A 38 -5.01 -10.01 -3.80
CA THR A 38 -6.33 -10.02 -3.17
C THR A 38 -6.83 -11.45 -2.98
N GLN A 39 -6.63 -12.33 -3.96
CA GLN A 39 -7.07 -13.72 -3.86
C GLN A 39 -6.37 -14.49 -2.72
N GLN A 40 -5.10 -14.17 -2.43
CA GLN A 40 -4.41 -14.72 -1.27
C GLN A 40 -5.03 -14.22 0.03
N ALA A 41 -5.40 -12.94 0.10
CA ALA A 41 -6.09 -12.38 1.26
C ALA A 41 -7.49 -12.99 1.46
N GLU A 42 -8.25 -13.22 0.39
CA GLU A 42 -9.55 -13.89 0.44
C GLU A 42 -9.45 -15.30 1.02
N LEU A 43 -8.41 -16.04 0.63
CA LEU A 43 -8.15 -17.38 1.17
C LEU A 43 -7.69 -17.33 2.65
N GLN A 44 -6.96 -16.28 3.04
CA GLN A 44 -6.64 -16.04 4.46
C GLN A 44 -7.90 -15.69 5.27
N ALA A 45 -8.88 -14.99 4.70
CA ALA A 45 -10.17 -14.74 5.34
C ALA A 45 -10.97 -16.04 5.53
N ALA A 46 -10.95 -16.94 4.53
CA ALA A 46 -11.48 -18.30 4.68
C ALA A 46 -10.79 -19.06 5.82
N ARG A 47 -9.46 -18.97 5.94
CA ARG A 47 -8.69 -19.57 7.05
C ARG A 47 -9.12 -19.00 8.41
N LEU A 48 -9.38 -17.69 8.49
CA LEU A 48 -9.86 -17.03 9.70
C LEU A 48 -11.20 -17.59 10.16
N ALA A 49 -12.13 -17.88 9.24
CA ALA A 49 -13.40 -18.52 9.57
C ALA A 49 -13.19 -19.92 10.17
N VAL A 50 -12.32 -20.73 9.57
CA VAL A 50 -11.98 -22.08 10.09
C VAL A 50 -11.39 -22.03 11.50
N GLN A 51 -10.53 -21.04 11.78
CA GLN A 51 -9.95 -20.86 13.11
C GLN A 51 -10.98 -20.56 14.20
N HIS A 52 -12.13 -19.97 13.82
CA HIS A 52 -13.18 -19.55 14.76
C HIS A 52 -14.44 -20.41 14.69
N ALA A 53 -14.46 -21.42 13.81
CA ALA A 53 -15.54 -22.39 13.75
C ALA A 53 -15.35 -23.48 14.83
N ASP A 54 -16.47 -23.96 15.36
CA ASP A 54 -16.53 -25.16 16.19
C ASP A 54 -16.35 -26.42 15.33
N PRO A 55 -15.95 -27.56 15.91
CA PRO A 55 -15.95 -28.83 15.19
C PRO A 55 -17.34 -29.17 14.64
N GLY A 56 -17.40 -29.63 13.38
CA GLY A 56 -18.65 -29.92 12.68
C GLY A 56 -18.68 -29.42 11.23
N LEU A 57 -19.87 -29.32 10.66
CA LEU A 57 -20.06 -28.86 9.29
C LEU A 57 -20.10 -27.33 9.25
N LEU A 58 -19.21 -26.74 8.47
CA LEU A 58 -19.16 -25.30 8.19
C LEU A 58 -19.55 -25.04 6.73
N HIS A 59 -20.68 -24.36 6.52
CA HIS A 59 -21.05 -23.80 5.23
C HIS A 59 -20.33 -22.46 5.05
N LEU A 60 -19.32 -22.44 4.20
CA LEU A 60 -18.48 -21.28 3.94
C LEU A 60 -18.90 -20.59 2.65
N TYR A 61 -19.43 -19.39 2.79
CA TYR A 61 -19.81 -18.49 1.70
C TYR A 61 -18.66 -17.55 1.34
N VAL A 62 -18.26 -17.57 0.06
CA VAL A 62 -17.20 -16.72 -0.49
C VAL A 62 -17.68 -16.05 -1.78
N ASP A 63 -17.25 -14.83 -2.05
CA ASP A 63 -17.49 -14.15 -3.34
C ASP A 63 -16.27 -14.19 -4.28
N CYS A 64 -15.12 -14.60 -3.76
CA CYS A 64 -13.93 -14.87 -4.55
C CYS A 64 -14.00 -16.24 -5.24
N LEU A 65 -14.24 -16.23 -6.55
CA LEU A 65 -14.30 -17.44 -7.37
C LEU A 65 -13.00 -18.28 -7.32
N ALA A 66 -11.85 -17.61 -7.25
CA ALA A 66 -10.56 -18.32 -7.13
C ALA A 66 -10.46 -19.12 -5.83
N THR A 67 -10.90 -18.54 -4.71
CA THR A 67 -10.98 -19.20 -3.40
C THR A 67 -11.96 -20.37 -3.43
N ALA A 68 -13.15 -20.17 -4.02
CA ALA A 68 -14.13 -21.25 -4.17
C ALA A 68 -13.52 -22.44 -4.92
N HIS A 69 -12.90 -22.20 -6.09
CA HIS A 69 -12.33 -23.25 -6.91
C HIS A 69 -11.20 -24.03 -6.23
N VAL A 70 -10.30 -23.37 -5.51
CA VAL A 70 -9.18 -24.08 -4.86
C VAL A 70 -9.66 -24.92 -3.68
N LEU A 71 -10.69 -24.48 -2.95
CA LEU A 71 -11.23 -25.22 -1.81
C LEU A 71 -12.16 -26.37 -2.22
N THR A 72 -12.82 -26.28 -3.38
CA THR A 72 -13.65 -27.37 -3.92
C THR A 72 -12.87 -28.34 -4.82
N GLY A 73 -11.55 -28.14 -4.99
CA GLY A 73 -10.72 -28.97 -5.87
C GLY A 73 -10.98 -28.76 -7.37
N LEU A 74 -11.69 -27.70 -7.76
CA LEU A 74 -11.97 -27.34 -9.15
C LEU A 74 -10.87 -26.47 -9.79
N ALA A 75 -9.84 -26.09 -9.02
CA ALA A 75 -8.75 -25.27 -9.51
C ALA A 75 -7.84 -26.01 -10.50
N ARG A 76 -7.28 -25.25 -11.46
CA ARG A 76 -6.20 -25.76 -12.34
C ARG A 76 -4.96 -26.03 -11.51
N SER A 77 -4.24 -27.10 -11.82
CA SER A 77 -3.06 -27.63 -11.11
C SER A 77 -1.84 -26.69 -10.98
N LYS A 78 -1.92 -25.43 -11.43
CA LYS A 78 -0.85 -24.41 -11.35
C LYS A 78 -1.24 -23.12 -10.62
N SER A 79 -2.32 -23.11 -9.84
CA SER A 79 -2.71 -21.92 -9.07
C SER A 79 -1.70 -21.61 -7.95
N PRO A 80 -1.26 -20.35 -7.76
CA PRO A 80 -0.44 -19.96 -6.60
C PRO A 80 -1.19 -20.09 -5.26
N LEU A 81 -2.49 -20.38 -5.31
CA LEU A 81 -3.34 -20.58 -4.14
C LEU A 81 -3.47 -22.05 -3.73
N THR A 82 -2.95 -23.00 -4.52
CA THR A 82 -3.13 -24.43 -4.27
C THR A 82 -2.51 -24.87 -2.94
N GLU A 83 -1.25 -24.51 -2.68
CA GLU A 83 -0.56 -24.84 -1.43
C GLU A 83 -1.22 -24.16 -0.22
N PRO A 84 -1.48 -22.83 -0.24
CA PRO A 84 -2.24 -22.18 0.84
C PRO A 84 -3.64 -22.78 1.08
N ALA A 85 -4.30 -23.29 0.04
CA ALA A 85 -5.61 -23.94 0.17
C ALA A 85 -5.48 -25.31 0.83
N GLN A 86 -4.45 -26.09 0.50
CA GLN A 86 -4.15 -27.36 1.17
C GLN A 86 -3.86 -27.14 2.66
N GLU A 87 -3.09 -26.11 3.01
CA GLU A 87 -2.84 -25.76 4.42
C GLU A 87 -4.14 -25.40 5.17
N LEU A 88 -5.07 -24.71 4.51
CA LEU A 88 -6.38 -24.38 5.09
C LEU A 88 -7.21 -25.65 5.30
N LEU A 89 -7.28 -26.52 4.30
CA LEU A 89 -8.02 -27.79 4.39
C LEU A 89 -7.45 -28.70 5.47
N GLN A 90 -6.12 -28.74 5.61
CA GLN A 90 -5.42 -29.45 6.67
C GLN A 90 -5.79 -28.89 8.06
N LEU A 91 -5.77 -27.55 8.22
CA LEU A 91 -6.22 -26.90 9.44
C LEU A 91 -7.69 -27.24 9.77
N ALA A 92 -8.56 -27.29 8.77
CA ALA A 92 -9.96 -27.66 8.95
C ALA A 92 -10.09 -29.11 9.45
N ALA A 93 -9.34 -30.04 8.86
CA ALA A 93 -9.29 -31.44 9.29
C ALA A 93 -8.81 -31.58 10.74
N GLU A 94 -7.72 -30.88 11.11
CA GLU A 94 -7.16 -30.88 12.47
C GLU A 94 -8.14 -30.35 13.51
N ARG A 95 -8.99 -29.41 13.12
CA ARG A 95 -10.04 -28.84 13.98
C ARG A 95 -11.35 -29.64 13.96
N GLY A 96 -11.45 -30.69 13.17
CA GLY A 96 -12.69 -31.44 12.97
C GLY A 96 -13.78 -30.63 12.26
N VAL A 97 -13.40 -29.69 11.40
CA VAL A 97 -14.30 -28.85 10.60
C VAL A 97 -14.42 -29.42 9.19
N ALA A 98 -15.60 -29.90 8.84
CA ALA A 98 -15.94 -30.29 7.47
C ALA A 98 -16.42 -29.07 6.69
N LEU A 99 -15.74 -28.73 5.60
CA LEU A 99 -16.04 -27.53 4.81
C LEU A 99 -16.99 -27.84 3.65
N HIS A 100 -18.09 -27.08 3.58
CA HIS A 100 -18.93 -27.01 2.39
C HIS A 100 -18.87 -25.58 1.84
N VAL A 101 -18.21 -25.42 0.70
CA VAL A 101 -17.92 -24.10 0.12
C VAL A 101 -18.97 -23.74 -0.92
N GLN A 102 -19.53 -22.54 -0.81
CA GLN A 102 -20.48 -22.00 -1.76
C GLN A 102 -20.05 -20.62 -2.23
N TRP A 103 -20.01 -20.42 -3.54
CA TRP A 103 -19.85 -19.09 -4.11
C TRP A 103 -21.15 -18.29 -4.01
N ILE A 104 -21.05 -17.01 -3.67
CA ILE A 104 -22.17 -16.06 -3.67
C ILE A 104 -21.77 -14.72 -4.32
N PRO A 105 -22.74 -13.93 -4.82
CA PRO A 105 -22.48 -12.56 -5.22
C PRO A 105 -22.01 -11.70 -4.03
N ARG A 106 -21.08 -10.77 -4.28
CA ARG A 106 -20.56 -9.84 -3.28
C ARG A 106 -21.64 -9.09 -2.49
N GLY A 107 -22.73 -8.70 -3.15
CA GLY A 107 -23.83 -7.96 -2.51
C GLY A 107 -24.57 -8.76 -1.42
N GLU A 108 -24.41 -10.08 -1.41
CA GLU A 108 -25.02 -11.00 -0.44
C GLU A 108 -24.00 -11.43 0.65
N ASN A 109 -22.73 -11.01 0.50
CA ASN A 109 -21.66 -11.42 1.39
C ASN A 109 -21.64 -10.58 2.67
N ALA A 110 -22.11 -11.14 3.79
CA ALA A 110 -22.17 -10.44 5.08
C ALA A 110 -20.79 -9.98 5.60
N ALA A 111 -19.69 -10.62 5.16
CA ALA A 111 -18.35 -10.21 5.54
C ALA A 111 -17.82 -9.00 4.75
N HIS A 112 -18.50 -8.60 3.68
CA HIS A 112 -18.04 -7.53 2.81
C HIS A 112 -17.94 -6.18 3.52
N HIS A 113 -19.02 -5.77 4.20
CA HIS A 113 -19.03 -4.50 4.91
C HIS A 113 -18.01 -4.46 6.07
N PRO A 114 -17.90 -5.49 6.94
CA PRO A 114 -16.85 -5.56 7.96
C PRO A 114 -15.42 -5.42 7.41
N ALA A 115 -15.07 -6.14 6.32
CA ALA A 115 -13.75 -6.05 5.71
C ALA A 115 -13.50 -4.65 5.15
N HIS A 116 -14.46 -4.11 4.39
CA HIS A 116 -14.35 -2.80 3.77
C HIS A 116 -14.26 -1.67 4.81
N HIS A 117 -15.09 -1.74 5.86
CA HIS A 117 -15.08 -0.78 6.97
C HIS A 117 -13.73 -0.80 7.71
N THR A 118 -13.22 -1.99 8.04
CA THR A 118 -11.93 -2.15 8.72
C THR A 118 -10.79 -1.61 7.87
N ALA A 119 -10.77 -1.92 6.58
CA ALA A 119 -9.79 -1.37 5.63
C ALA A 119 -9.88 0.16 5.56
N GLY A 120 -11.10 0.72 5.50
CA GLY A 120 -11.35 2.16 5.57
C GLY A 120 -10.81 2.80 6.84
N HIS A 121 -11.08 2.19 8.00
CA HIS A 121 -10.59 2.65 9.29
C HIS A 121 -9.06 2.65 9.34
N MET A 122 -8.39 1.62 8.81
CA MET A 122 -6.92 1.59 8.72
C MET A 122 -6.35 2.68 7.79
N ARG A 123 -7.00 2.94 6.65
CA ARG A 123 -6.61 4.02 5.74
C ARG A 123 -6.73 5.39 6.44
N THR A 124 -7.81 5.60 7.18
CA THR A 124 -8.04 6.84 7.94
C THR A 124 -7.10 6.98 9.14
N HIS A 125 -6.83 5.92 9.90
CA HIS A 125 -5.88 5.94 11.01
C HIS A 125 -4.44 6.14 10.55
N ARG A 126 -4.03 5.61 9.40
CA ARG A 126 -2.73 5.96 8.80
C ARG A 126 -2.66 7.43 8.40
N ARG A 127 -3.76 8.02 7.93
CA ARG A 127 -3.87 9.47 7.74
C ARG A 127 -3.79 10.19 9.09
N ALA A 128 -4.48 9.74 10.12
CA ALA A 128 -4.47 10.32 11.47
C ALA A 128 -3.08 10.23 12.15
N ARG A 129 -2.35 9.13 11.98
CA ARG A 129 -0.98 8.93 12.46
C ARG A 129 0.06 9.72 11.64
N ARG A 130 -0.29 10.14 10.42
CA ARG A 130 0.41 11.23 9.70
C ARG A 130 -0.02 12.62 10.17
N VAL A 131 -1.15 12.75 10.87
CA VAL A 131 -1.76 14.01 11.32
C VAL A 131 -1.50 14.31 12.80
N HIS A 132 -1.07 13.34 13.62
CA HIS A 132 -0.46 13.62 14.92
C HIS A 132 1.01 14.02 14.75
N LEU A 133 1.23 15.09 13.99
CA LEU A 133 2.27 16.03 14.33
C LEU A 133 1.68 16.87 15.47
N PRO A 134 2.43 17.23 16.53
CA PRO A 134 2.06 18.40 17.32
C PRO A 134 1.75 19.54 16.32
N PRO A 135 0.81 20.47 16.60
CA PRO A 135 0.63 21.63 15.73
C PRO A 135 2.01 22.14 15.39
N LEU A 136 2.33 22.13 14.09
CA LEU A 136 3.67 22.49 13.62
C LEU A 136 4.00 23.79 14.34
N PRO A 137 5.16 23.88 15.03
CA PRO A 137 5.60 25.17 15.54
C PRO A 137 5.50 26.15 14.38
N PRO A 138 5.07 27.40 14.64
CA PRO A 138 4.71 28.37 13.62
C PRO A 138 5.70 28.30 12.47
N ALA A 139 5.17 27.99 11.28
CA ALA A 139 5.88 27.55 10.09
C ALA A 139 7.40 27.77 10.15
N THR A 140 8.17 26.69 10.36
CA THR A 140 9.62 26.73 10.10
C THR A 140 9.81 27.40 8.74
N PRO A 141 10.56 28.52 8.64
CA PRO A 141 10.59 29.32 7.43
C PRO A 141 10.91 28.41 6.25
N GLY A 142 9.93 28.25 5.34
CA GLY A 142 10.09 27.36 4.20
C GLY A 142 11.26 27.87 3.37
N VAL A 143 12.28 27.02 3.19
CA VAL A 143 13.43 27.38 2.35
C VAL A 143 12.94 27.48 0.92
N ILE A 144 12.97 28.69 0.35
CA ILE A 144 12.62 28.91 -1.05
C ILE A 144 13.91 28.88 -1.86
N VAL A 145 13.98 27.97 -2.83
CA VAL A 145 15.06 27.89 -3.82
C VAL A 145 14.48 28.26 -5.17
N ARG A 146 15.16 29.15 -5.90
CA ARG A 146 14.77 29.50 -7.28
C ARG A 146 15.75 28.86 -8.24
N LEU A 147 15.22 28.15 -9.23
CA LEU A 147 15.97 27.72 -10.39
C LEU A 147 16.01 28.83 -11.42
N ARG A 148 17.18 29.02 -12.04
CA ARG A 148 17.37 29.85 -13.23
C ARG A 148 17.97 28.97 -14.30
N HIS A 149 17.29 28.92 -15.44
CA HIS A 149 17.74 28.18 -16.61
C HIS A 149 18.58 29.07 -17.50
N HIS A 150 19.67 28.50 -17.99
CA HIS A 150 20.62 29.12 -18.90
C HIS A 150 20.81 28.18 -20.09
N PRO A 151 21.31 28.66 -21.26
CA PRO A 151 21.51 27.81 -22.43
C PRO A 151 22.37 26.57 -22.17
N ASP A 152 23.34 26.68 -21.26
CA ASP A 152 24.33 25.67 -20.90
C ASP A 152 23.96 24.87 -19.64
N GLY A 153 22.86 25.20 -18.95
CA GLY A 153 22.51 24.51 -17.72
C GLY A 153 21.43 25.16 -16.85
N THR A 154 21.48 24.87 -15.56
CA THR A 154 20.57 25.42 -14.57
C THR A 154 21.36 25.80 -13.32
N SER A 155 20.92 26.84 -12.62
CA SER A 155 21.47 27.25 -11.33
C SER A 155 20.36 27.37 -10.30
N ALA A 156 20.64 26.98 -9.06
CA ALA A 156 19.75 27.10 -7.92
C ALA A 156 20.29 28.09 -6.89
N ARG A 157 19.42 28.92 -6.33
CA ARG A 157 19.77 29.80 -5.21
C ARG A 157 18.60 30.00 -4.25
N GLY A 158 18.84 29.82 -2.96
CA GLY A 158 17.93 30.29 -1.90
C GLY A 158 18.03 29.50 -0.59
N GLY A 159 17.73 30.16 0.54
CA GLY A 159 17.82 29.60 1.90
C GLY A 159 19.12 28.86 2.21
N GLY A 160 20.26 29.46 1.86
CA GLY A 160 21.59 28.88 2.06
C GLY A 160 21.99 27.80 1.04
N LEU A 161 21.06 27.29 0.23
CA LEU A 161 21.33 26.28 -0.78
C LEU A 161 21.72 26.91 -2.11
N ARG A 162 22.76 26.35 -2.73
CA ARG A 162 23.30 26.74 -4.03
C ARG A 162 23.78 25.50 -4.76
N ALA A 163 23.42 25.41 -6.04
CA ALA A 163 23.86 24.35 -6.94
C ALA A 163 23.91 24.88 -8.37
N VAL A 164 24.80 24.33 -9.19
CA VAL A 164 24.87 24.56 -10.64
C VAL A 164 25.06 23.22 -11.30
N ALA A 165 24.31 22.97 -12.37
CA ALA A 165 24.49 21.78 -13.19
C ALA A 165 24.36 22.17 -14.66
N HIS A 166 25.09 21.45 -15.51
CA HIS A 166 25.12 21.68 -16.95
C HIS A 166 24.39 20.58 -17.72
N GLY A 167 24.00 20.90 -18.95
CA GLY A 167 23.39 19.96 -19.90
C GLY A 167 21.87 19.79 -19.74
N PRO A 168 21.27 18.90 -20.57
CA PRO A 168 19.82 18.84 -20.77
C PRO A 168 19.03 18.45 -19.52
N LEU A 169 19.64 17.69 -18.62
CA LEU A 169 19.03 17.24 -17.35
C LEU A 169 19.52 18.03 -16.13
N ALA A 170 20.09 19.22 -16.35
CA ALA A 170 20.62 20.08 -15.29
C ALA A 170 19.60 20.35 -14.17
N ALA A 171 18.34 20.60 -14.50
CA ALA A 171 17.31 20.84 -13.50
C ALA A 171 17.08 19.61 -12.61
N LEU A 172 17.05 18.39 -13.17
CA LEU A 172 16.92 17.16 -12.39
C LEU A 172 18.13 16.92 -11.49
N ARG A 173 19.34 17.12 -12.01
CA ARG A 173 20.61 17.00 -11.25
C ARG A 173 20.63 17.94 -10.05
N ILE A 174 20.12 19.16 -10.22
CA ILE A 174 19.95 20.11 -9.12
C ILE A 174 18.93 19.63 -8.10
N LEU A 175 17.79 19.06 -8.51
CA LEU A 175 16.82 18.51 -7.56
C LEU A 175 17.41 17.39 -6.72
N ILE A 176 18.24 16.53 -7.33
CA ILE A 176 18.97 15.45 -6.65
C ILE A 176 19.95 16.04 -5.61
N ASP A 177 20.76 17.04 -5.99
CA ASP A 177 21.68 17.71 -5.05
C ASP A 177 20.93 18.38 -3.88
N LEU A 178 19.88 19.15 -4.19
CA LEU A 178 19.07 19.85 -3.19
C LEU A 178 18.41 18.87 -2.22
N ALA A 179 17.96 17.71 -2.71
CA ALA A 179 17.39 16.67 -1.88
C ALA A 179 18.42 16.03 -0.95
N GLY A 180 19.64 15.82 -1.44
CA GLY A 180 20.77 15.34 -0.65
C GLY A 180 21.14 16.27 0.51
N ARG A 181 20.98 17.58 0.31
CA ARG A 181 21.42 18.65 1.24
C ARG A 181 20.28 19.31 2.02
N ALA A 182 19.03 18.90 1.81
CA ALA A 182 17.89 19.45 2.52
C ALA A 182 17.99 19.18 4.04
N PRO A 183 17.85 20.20 4.91
CA PRO A 183 17.88 20.00 6.35
C PRO A 183 16.71 19.11 6.83
N PRO A 184 16.88 18.34 7.92
CA PRO A 184 15.83 17.49 8.48
C PRO A 184 14.54 18.27 8.81
N GLY A 185 13.39 17.68 8.51
CA GLY A 185 12.06 18.25 8.78
C GLY A 185 11.70 19.50 7.96
N VAL A 186 12.55 19.96 7.04
CA VAL A 186 12.32 21.20 6.27
C VAL A 186 11.56 20.92 4.97
N ARG A 187 10.60 21.80 4.67
CA ARG A 187 9.97 21.89 3.35
C ARG A 187 10.73 22.91 2.49
N VAL A 188 11.36 22.43 1.43
CA VAL A 188 12.06 23.26 0.44
C VAL A 188 11.13 23.50 -0.74
N ARG A 189 10.75 24.75 -0.99
CA ARG A 189 9.96 25.14 -2.17
C ARG A 189 10.90 25.48 -3.31
N VAL A 190 10.90 24.68 -4.36
CA VAL A 190 11.76 24.88 -5.53
C VAL A 190 10.92 25.52 -6.64
N ARG A 191 11.24 26.76 -7.01
CA ARG A 191 10.53 27.53 -8.05
C ARG A 191 11.23 27.47 -9.39
N GLY A 192 10.45 27.47 -10.45
CA GLY A 192 10.95 27.40 -11.83
C GLY A 192 11.42 26.00 -12.17
N VAL A 193 10.72 24.96 -11.72
CA VAL A 193 11.07 23.59 -12.08
C VAL A 193 10.47 23.28 -13.45
N PRO A 194 11.27 22.89 -14.47
CA PRO A 194 10.72 22.51 -15.76
C PRO A 194 9.79 21.30 -15.63
N PRO A 195 8.71 21.21 -16.44
CA PRO A 195 7.77 20.09 -16.40
C PRO A 195 8.44 18.72 -16.50
N TYR A 196 9.45 18.57 -17.38
CA TYR A 196 10.18 17.31 -17.53
C TYR A 196 10.89 16.90 -16.23
N ALA A 197 11.53 17.84 -15.53
CA ALA A 197 12.23 17.58 -14.29
C ALA A 197 11.26 17.24 -13.16
N ALA A 198 10.08 17.89 -13.13
CA ALA A 198 9.02 17.56 -12.20
C ALA A 198 8.47 16.15 -12.45
N HIS A 199 8.23 15.80 -13.72
CA HIS A 199 7.75 14.47 -14.13
C HIS A 199 8.72 13.37 -13.75
N LEU A 200 10.01 13.52 -14.09
CA LEU A 200 11.05 12.55 -13.74
C LEU A 200 11.22 12.45 -12.22
N TRP A 201 11.10 13.56 -11.50
CA TRP A 201 11.12 13.53 -10.04
C TRP A 201 9.99 12.69 -9.45
N THR A 202 8.77 12.76 -10.01
CA THR A 202 7.61 11.99 -9.55
C THR A 202 7.60 10.54 -10.02
N HIS A 203 8.10 10.30 -11.24
CA HIS A 203 8.13 9.02 -11.95
C HIS A 203 9.60 8.65 -12.24
N PRO A 204 10.37 8.26 -11.21
CA PRO A 204 11.80 7.99 -11.37
C PRO A 204 12.09 6.88 -12.38
N GLU A 205 11.16 5.95 -12.60
CA GLU A 205 11.25 4.88 -13.61
C GLU A 205 11.43 5.37 -15.05
N HIS A 206 11.15 6.64 -15.33
CA HIS A 206 11.39 7.27 -16.63
C HIS A 206 12.71 8.03 -16.70
N ALA A 207 13.49 8.08 -15.61
CA ALA A 207 14.79 8.75 -15.60
C ALA A 207 15.84 7.88 -16.32
N PRO A 208 16.84 8.49 -16.96
CA PRO A 208 17.98 7.76 -17.50
C PRO A 208 18.68 6.90 -16.45
N ASP A 209 19.21 5.74 -16.86
CA ASP A 209 19.82 4.76 -15.95
C ASP A 209 20.95 5.35 -15.11
N ASP A 210 21.74 6.28 -15.67
CA ASP A 210 22.83 6.97 -14.98
C ASP A 210 22.35 7.90 -13.84
N LEU A 211 21.08 8.31 -13.87
CA LEU A 211 20.46 9.19 -12.87
C LEU A 211 19.43 8.48 -11.98
N LEU A 212 18.90 7.33 -12.41
CA LEU A 212 17.86 6.59 -11.70
C LEU A 212 18.26 6.23 -10.26
N ALA A 213 19.46 5.70 -10.07
CA ALA A 213 19.98 5.32 -8.75
C ALA A 213 20.12 6.56 -7.83
N SER A 214 20.69 7.64 -8.35
CA SER A 214 20.90 8.90 -7.63
C SER A 214 19.57 9.57 -7.25
N LEU A 215 18.60 9.55 -8.16
CA LEU A 215 17.26 10.07 -7.95
C LEU A 215 16.50 9.28 -6.87
N SER A 216 16.57 7.96 -6.93
CA SER A 216 15.94 7.06 -5.96
C SER A 216 16.56 7.25 -4.58
N ALA A 217 17.89 7.31 -4.50
CA ALA A 217 18.61 7.57 -3.25
C ALA A 217 18.25 8.93 -2.65
N ALA A 218 18.19 9.98 -3.46
CA ALA A 218 17.83 11.33 -3.02
C ALA A 218 16.40 11.41 -2.46
N ARG A 219 15.43 10.74 -3.11
CA ARG A 219 14.05 10.65 -2.64
C ARG A 219 13.95 9.86 -1.33
N CYS A 220 14.70 8.77 -1.19
CA CYS A 220 14.78 7.99 0.03
C CYS A 220 15.35 8.83 1.19
N ALA A 221 16.45 9.55 0.95
CA ALA A 221 17.09 10.39 1.96
C ALA A 221 16.19 11.52 2.48
N LEU A 222 15.38 12.14 1.61
CA LEU A 222 14.35 13.10 2.03
C LEU A 222 13.30 12.47 2.93
N ALA A 223 12.81 11.28 2.58
CA ALA A 223 11.81 10.57 3.36
C ALA A 223 12.33 10.21 4.76
N LEU A 224 13.56 9.70 4.86
CA LEU A 224 14.22 9.38 6.12
C LEU A 224 14.41 10.60 7.02
N ARG A 225 14.72 11.76 6.42
CA ARG A 225 14.89 13.03 7.15
C ARG A 225 13.58 13.76 7.48
N GLY A 226 12.44 13.25 7.03
CA GLY A 226 11.15 13.94 7.15
C GLY A 226 11.08 15.25 6.33
N SER A 227 12.02 15.46 5.40
CA SER A 227 12.12 16.64 4.56
C SER A 227 11.38 16.44 3.25
N ARG A 228 10.97 17.53 2.58
CA ARG A 228 10.28 17.44 1.29
C ARG A 228 10.69 18.55 0.33
N LEU A 229 10.89 18.20 -0.94
CA LEU A 229 10.89 19.18 -2.02
C LEU A 229 9.45 19.41 -2.50
N HIS A 230 9.04 20.66 -2.54
CA HIS A 230 7.79 21.11 -3.14
C HIS A 230 8.13 21.79 -4.45
N LEU A 231 7.96 21.06 -5.55
CA LEU A 231 8.30 21.52 -6.89
C LEU A 231 7.19 22.45 -7.40
N MET A 232 7.58 23.66 -7.79
CA MET A 232 6.69 24.64 -8.40
C MET A 232 7.11 24.79 -9.85
N THR A 233 6.33 24.18 -10.73
CA THR A 233 6.42 24.41 -12.17
C THR A 233 6.00 25.85 -12.49
N PRO A 234 6.60 26.48 -13.51
CA PRO A 234 6.16 27.79 -13.98
C PRO A 234 4.71 27.75 -14.50
#